data_AF-A0A246GIW2-F1
#
_entry.id   AF-A0A246GIW2-F1
#
_cell.length_a   1.000
_cell.length_b   1.000
_cell.length_c   1.000
_cell.angle_alpha   90.00
_cell.angle_beta   90.00
_cell.angle_gamma   90.00
#
_symmetry.space_group_name_H-M   'P 1'
#
loop_
_entity.id
_entity.type
_entity.pdbx_description
1 polymer ?
#
loop_
_entity_poly.entity_id
_entity_poly.type
_entity_poly.pdbx_seq_one_letter_code
_entity_poly.pdbx_strand_id
1 'polypeptide(L)' 'MKKKIFLGLFWGLIFCLFDGMMSHSDTAPLDNEFGIEIISWPFFISKMIIYTLIGGLLGFIIPMIVTKIRKR' A
#
# COMPACT_ATOMS: atom_id res chain seq x y z
N MET A 1 -19.20 -4.82 -6.55
CA MET A 1 -17.78 -5.04 -6.90
C MET A 1 -16.97 -3.76 -6.94
N LYS A 2 -17.34 -2.77 -7.76
CA LYS A 2 -16.60 -1.49 -7.90
C LYS A 2 -16.21 -0.85 -6.55
N LYS A 3 -17.17 -0.67 -5.62
CA LYS A 3 -16.90 -0.11 -4.28
C LYS A 3 -15.83 -0.87 -3.46
N LYS A 4 -15.75 -2.20 -3.60
CA LYS A 4 -14.79 -3.03 -2.85
C LYS A 4 -13.37 -2.96 -3.44
N ILE A 5 -13.28 -2.82 -4.76
CA ILE A 5 -12.02 -2.57 -5.46
C ILE A 5 -11.48 -1.20 -5.08
N PHE A 6 -12.31 -0.16 -5.08
CA PHE A 6 -11.93 1.19 -4.61
C PHE A 6 -11.42 1.17 -3.16
N LEU A 7 -12.08 0.42 -2.28
CA LEU A 7 -11.62 0.24 -0.90
C LEU A 7 -10.23 -0.44 -0.87
N GLY A 8 -10.01 -1.48 -1.67
CA GLY A 8 -8.72 -2.15 -1.79
C GLY A 8 -7.60 -1.24 -2.31
N LEU A 9 -7.88 -0.43 -3.33
CA LEU A 9 -6.95 0.58 -3.85
C LEU A 9 -6.57 1.61 -2.77
N PHE A 10 -7.56 2.09 -2.01
CA PHE A 10 -7.35 3.02 -0.91
C PHE A 10 -6.49 2.42 0.20
N TRP A 11 -6.74 1.17 0.59
CA TRP A 11 -5.90 0.45 1.55
C TRP A 11 -4.47 0.22 1.05
N GLY A 12 -4.29 -0.04 -0.26
CA GLY A 12 -2.97 -0.16 -0.87
C GLY A 12 -2.16 1.12 -0.79
N LEU A 13 -2.80 2.29 -0.97
CA LEU A 13 -2.16 3.60 -0.79
C LEU A 13 -1.75 3.86 0.66
N ILE A 14 -2.62 3.56 1.63
CA ILE A 14 -2.29 3.68 3.06
C ILE A 14 -1.11 2.78 3.42
N PHE A 15 -1.11 1.54 2.91
CA PHE A 15 -0.02 0.60 3.16
C PHE A 15 1.31 1.11 2.60
N CYS A 16 1.31 1.73 1.42
CA CYS A 16 2.52 2.33 0.86
C CYS A 16 3.09 3.45 1.74
N LEU A 17 2.23 4.29 2.33
CA LEU A 17 2.68 5.34 3.26
C LEU A 17 3.31 4.73 4.52
N PHE A 18 2.66 3.70 5.07
CA PHE A 18 3.15 3.00 6.26
C PHE A 18 4.50 2.28 6.00
N ASP A 19 4.62 1.58 4.87
CA ASP A 19 5.86 0.92 4.45
C ASP A 19 6.99 1.93 4.21
N GLY A 20 6.67 3.09 3.63
CA GLY A 20 7.62 4.18 3.47
C GLY A 20 8.13 4.72 4.82
N MET A 21 7.23 4.91 5.79
CA MET A 21 7.60 5.35 7.15
C MET A 21 8.48 4.33 7.87
N MET A 22 8.15 3.03 7.80
CA MET A 22 8.99 1.99 8.41
C MET A 22 10.35 1.87 7.74
N SER A 23 10.39 1.89 6.40
CA SER A 23 11.65 1.80 5.64
C SER A 23 12.60 2.96 5.96
N HIS A 24 12.06 4.17 6.16
CA HIS A 24 12.86 5.34 6.54
C HIS A 24 13.37 5.25 7.99
N SER A 25 12.59 4.67 8.91
CA SER A 25 13.02 4.44 10.29
C SER A 25 14.25 3.53 10.38
N ASP A 26 14.35 2.51 9.52
CA ASP A 26 15.49 1.58 9.51
C ASP A 26 16.73 2.15 8.80
N THR A 27 16.59 3.25 8.07
CA THR A 27 17.66 3.86 7.26
C THR A 27 18.01 5.28 7.68
N ALA A 28 17.46 5.76 8.79
CA ALA A 28 17.68 7.12 9.27
C ALA A 28 19.18 7.34 9.58
N PRO A 29 19.84 8.31 8.90
CA PRO A 29 21.20 8.69 9.24
C PRO A 29 21.23 9.31 10.65
N LEU A 30 22.29 9.03 11.42
CA LEU A 30 22.48 9.54 12.79
C LEU A 30 22.63 11.07 12.85
N ASP A 31 22.88 11.71 11.71
CA ASP A 31 23.19 13.12 11.59
C ASP A 31 22.00 13.87 10.98
N ASN A 32 21.26 14.55 11.86
CA ASN A 32 20.41 15.72 11.64
C ASN A 32 19.81 15.95 10.25
N GLU A 33 18.53 15.60 10.09
CA GLU A 33 17.47 16.50 9.59
C GLU A 33 16.10 15.85 9.85
N PHE A 34 15.27 16.43 10.73
CA PHE A 34 13.88 16.01 10.92
C PHE A 34 13.08 16.39 9.66
N GLY A 35 12.96 15.46 8.72
CA GLY A 35 12.18 15.61 7.50
C GLY A 35 11.69 14.26 6.98
N ILE A 36 10.60 14.24 6.20
CA ILE A 36 10.24 13.05 5.42
C ILE A 36 11.20 13.02 4.24
N GLU A 37 12.40 12.50 4.46
CA GLU A 37 13.39 12.37 3.39
C GLU A 37 13.10 11.11 2.58
N ILE A 38 12.42 11.29 1.46
CA ILE A 38 12.21 10.21 0.50
C ILE A 38 13.55 9.95 -0.18
N ILE A 39 14.25 8.91 0.27
CA ILE A 39 15.56 8.41 -0.22
C ILE A 39 15.65 8.42 -1.76
N SER A 40 14.53 8.14 -2.44
CA SER A 40 14.41 8.25 -3.89
C SER A 40 12.94 8.35 -4.31
N TRP A 41 12.55 9.48 -4.90
CA TRP A 41 11.20 9.69 -5.44
C TRP A 41 10.78 8.65 -6.49
N PRO A 42 11.64 8.25 -7.45
CA PRO A 42 11.34 7.16 -8.38
C PRO A 42 11.01 5.84 -7.68
N PHE A 43 11.76 5.50 -6.62
CA PHE A 43 11.54 4.29 -5.85
C PHE A 43 10.21 4.33 -5.10
N PHE A 44 9.89 5.48 -4.49
CA PHE A 44 8.63 5.69 -3.80
C PHE A 44 7.42 5.58 -4.73
N ILE A 45 7.49 6.20 -5.91
CA ILE A 45 6.42 6.12 -6.93
C ILE A 45 6.23 4.67 -7.39
N SER A 46 7.33 3.93 -7.62
CA SER A 46 7.25 2.53 -8.01
C SER A 46 6.56 1.68 -6.94
N LYS A 47 6.94 1.82 -5.67
CA LYS A 47 6.28 1.16 -4.54
C LYS A 47 4.81 1.52 -4.45
N MET A 48 4.46 2.80 -4.61
CA MET A 48 3.08 3.27 -4.59
C MET A 48 2.22 2.56 -5.64
N ILE A 49 2.72 2.47 -6.88
CA ILE A 49 2.02 1.78 -7.97
C ILE A 49 1.84 0.30 -7.64
N ILE A 50 2.89 -0.37 -7.17
CA ILE A 50 2.86 -1.80 -6.83
C ILE A 50 1.86 -2.08 -5.71
N TYR A 51 1.93 -1.35 -4.60
CA TYR A 51 1.02 -1.57 -3.46
C TYR A 51 -0.42 -1.19 -3.80
N THR A 52 -0.63 -0.17 -4.63
CA THR A 52 -1.96 0.17 -5.13
C THR A 52 -2.53 -0.97 -5.98
N LEU A 53 -1.74 -1.53 -6.90
CA LEU A 53 -2.17 -2.67 -7.72
C LEU A 53 -2.49 -3.90 -6.86
N ILE A 54 -1.64 -4.24 -5.89
CA ILE A 54 -1.87 -5.35 -4.95
C ILE A 54 -3.17 -5.11 -4.16
N GLY A 55 -3.35 -3.91 -3.62
CA GLY A 55 -4.56 -3.55 -2.87
C GLY A 55 -5.83 -3.66 -3.72
N GLY A 56 -5.80 -3.18 -4.97
CA GLY A 56 -6.91 -3.32 -5.91
C GLY A 56 -7.23 -4.78 -6.23
N LEU A 57 -6.20 -5.60 -6.42
CA LEU A 57 -6.32 -7.04 -6.73
C LEU A 57 -6.88 -7.82 -5.53
N LEU A 58 -6.44 -7.53 -4.31
CA LEU A 58 -7.03 -8.07 -3.08
C LEU A 58 -8.49 -7.62 -2.89
N GLY A 59 -8.78 -6.34 -3.17
CA GLY A 59 -10.13 -5.77 -3.16
C GLY A 59 -11.07 -6.42 -4.19
N PHE A 60 -10.54 -7.08 -5.21
CA PHE A 60 -11.29 -7.89 -6.17
C PHE A 60 -11.45 -9.36 -5.72
N ILE A 61 -10.36 -10.00 -5.28
CA ILE A 61 -10.33 -11.43 -4.93
C ILE A 61 -11.08 -11.73 -3.63
N ILE A 62 -10.84 -10.97 -2.56
CA ILE A 62 -11.43 -11.23 -1.23
C ILE A 62 -12.96 -11.28 -1.32
N PRO A 63 -13.65 -10.32 -1.97
CA PRO A 63 -15.09 -10.39 -2.13
C PRO A 63 -15.58 -11.62 -2.89
N MET A 64 -14.88 -12.06 -3.94
CA MET A 64 -15.25 -13.25 -4.70
C MET A 64 -15.21 -14.48 -3.81
N ILE A 65 -14.12 -14.66 -3.05
CA ILE A 65 -13.95 -15.78 -2.11
C ILE A 65 -15.05 -15.74 -1.04
N VAL A 66 -15.27 -14.59 -0.40
CA VAL A 66 -16.28 -14.44 0.65
C VAL A 66 -17.68 -14.76 0.12
N THR A 67 -18.03 -14.30 -1.08
CA THR A 67 -19.33 -14.63 -1.68
C THR A 67 -19.47 -16.10 -2.04
N LYS A 68 -18.37 -16.78 -2.41
CA LYS A 68 -18.36 -18.21 -2.73
C LYS A 68 -18.52 -19.06 -1.47
N ILE A 69 -17.89 -18.65 -0.37
CA ILE A 69 -18.02 -19.31 0.95
C ILE A 69 -19.42 -19.09 1.51
N ARG A 70 -19.96 -17.86 1.48
CA ARG A 70 -21.30 -17.55 2.01
C ARG A 70 -22.45 -18.24 1.28
N LYS A 71 -22.24 -18.66 0.02
CA LYS A 71 -23.24 -19.38 -0.78
C LYS A 71 -23.19 -20.91 -0.57
N ARG A 72 -22.20 -21.43 0.14
CA ARG A 72 -22.21 -22.79 0.70
C ARG A 72 -22.88 -22.77 2.06
#